data_AF-A0A7V4Q4G4-F1
#
_entry.id   AF-A0A7V4Q4G4-F1
#
_cell.length_a   1.000
_cell.length_b   1.000
_cell.length_c   1.000
_cell.angle_alpha   90.00
_cell.angle_beta   90.00
_cell.angle_gamma   90.00
#
_symmetry.space_group_name_H-M   'P 1'
#
loop_
_entity.id
_entity.type
_entity.pdbx_description
1 polymer ?
#
loop_
_entity_poly.entity_id
_entity_poly.type
_entity_poly.pdbx_seq_one_letter_code
_entity_poly.pdbx_strand_id
1 'polypeptide(L)'
;SSARDWEAFLGQFIGSLQDELSYEAQFAGELASLEEAIDTAGSPGELQPMQARYKEVVSAHFRRRQSVLALCGACNRLHDRVLAKAVTLAKERMLKSGRGVAPPHALLVWGNRGRREQTLLSENRYLLLHGDATPGLADFRAQLAGILQEAGLLANEQMLWHGSASEWRAVLEGSFPDLERGRQENLLAPLTPFAAPLKQGPLEMPEWGWHLEAMTDLCFLQGEAQLALQALDDAVRAVLEERNRGPFLLLARRVIGLPLAVGHFGRLRLQRGGEHQGELNLEELALSPLVMAIRVLAVHLGIPKGGTVERINALLEKGALNVDLAGRLLGAYQCFMQLKIQSEIRSEESGSFCNPEEFDEGMDARFRSSVEAVADLQRIAYQNMVGQV
;
A
#
# COMPACT_ATOMS: atom_id res chain seq x y z
N SER A 1 30.45 36.19 -31.77
CA SER A 1 30.78 35.23 -30.72
C SER A 1 29.60 34.33 -30.34
N SER A 2 28.33 34.68 -30.61
CA SER A 2 27.17 33.85 -30.23
C SER A 2 27.12 32.43 -30.80
N ALA A 3 27.56 32.20 -32.05
CA ALA A 3 27.46 30.87 -32.68
C ALA A 3 28.30 29.79 -31.99
N ARG A 4 29.53 30.14 -31.57
CA ARG A 4 30.41 29.21 -30.83
C ARG A 4 29.90 28.93 -29.42
N ASP A 5 29.30 29.92 -28.77
CA ASP A 5 28.70 29.77 -27.45
C ASP A 5 27.47 28.85 -27.52
N TRP A 6 26.66 28.97 -28.58
CA TRP A 6 25.53 28.06 -28.85
C TRP A 6 25.98 26.64 -29.18
N GLU A 7 27.02 26.45 -29.99
CA GLU A 7 27.58 25.13 -30.28
C GLU A 7 28.11 24.45 -29.02
N ALA A 8 28.80 25.19 -28.15
CA ALA A 8 29.29 24.67 -26.88
C ALA A 8 28.14 24.29 -25.93
N PHE A 9 27.11 25.14 -25.82
CA PHE A 9 25.92 24.84 -25.02
C PHE A 9 25.18 23.61 -25.54
N LEU A 10 24.92 23.51 -26.85
CA LEU A 10 24.26 22.34 -27.45
C LEU A 10 25.09 21.08 -27.28
N GLY A 11 26.41 21.16 -27.43
CA GLY A 11 27.31 20.03 -27.18
C GLY A 11 27.23 19.52 -25.73
N GLN A 12 27.24 20.42 -24.76
CA GLN A 12 27.08 20.07 -23.34
C GLN A 12 25.70 19.48 -23.04
N PHE A 13 24.64 20.07 -23.59
CA PHE A 13 23.26 19.58 -23.41
C PHE A 13 23.07 18.19 -24.02
N ILE A 14 23.58 17.95 -25.23
CA ILE A 14 23.54 16.63 -25.88
C ILE A 14 24.33 15.61 -25.06
N GLY A 15 25.53 15.95 -24.59
CA GLY A 15 26.32 15.07 -23.74
C GLY A 15 25.58 14.70 -22.45
N SER A 16 24.99 15.68 -21.77
CA SER A 16 24.17 15.43 -20.57
C SER A 16 22.97 14.53 -20.88
N LEU A 17 22.26 14.75 -21.98
CA LEU A 17 21.15 13.88 -22.38
C LEU A 17 21.61 12.44 -22.69
N GLN A 18 22.76 12.28 -23.34
CA GLN A 18 23.34 10.96 -23.63
C GLN A 18 23.72 10.22 -22.34
N ASP A 19 24.27 10.91 -21.35
CA ASP A 19 24.57 10.35 -20.04
C ASP A 19 23.29 9.92 -19.31
N GLU A 20 22.23 10.74 -19.37
CA GLU A 20 20.93 10.39 -18.78
C GLU A 20 20.29 9.18 -19.47
N LEU A 21 20.31 9.11 -20.81
CA LEU A 21 19.80 7.96 -21.56
C LEU A 21 20.60 6.68 -21.26
N SER A 22 21.92 6.80 -21.15
CA SER A 22 22.80 5.67 -20.83
C SER A 22 22.51 5.14 -19.42
N TYR A 23 22.27 6.03 -18.46
CA TYR A 23 21.86 5.68 -17.11
C TYR A 23 20.52 4.92 -17.10
N GLU A 24 19.50 5.42 -17.82
CA GLU A 24 18.20 4.74 -17.91
C GLU A 24 18.31 3.37 -18.57
N ALA A 25 19.12 3.24 -19.63
CA ALA A 25 19.35 1.96 -20.30
C ALA A 25 20.05 0.95 -19.38
N GLN A 26 21.07 1.39 -18.62
CA GLN A 26 21.76 0.55 -17.65
C GLN A 26 20.82 0.10 -16.52
N PHE A 27 20.05 1.02 -15.95
CA PHE A 27 19.06 0.73 -14.92
C PHE A 27 18.03 -0.30 -15.41
N ALA A 28 17.47 -0.10 -16.60
CA ALA A 28 16.50 -1.03 -17.18
C ALA A 28 17.11 -2.42 -17.44
N GLY A 29 18.35 -2.48 -17.95
CA GLY A 29 19.06 -3.73 -18.19
C GLY A 29 19.37 -4.51 -16.91
N GLU A 30 19.79 -3.81 -15.85
CA GLU A 30 20.08 -4.43 -14.55
C GLU A 30 18.79 -4.95 -13.89
N LEU A 31 17.70 -4.18 -13.92
CA LEU A 31 16.40 -4.67 -13.44
C LEU A 31 15.94 -5.89 -14.23
N ALA A 32 16.01 -5.87 -15.57
CA ALA A 32 15.60 -7.01 -16.39
C ALA A 32 16.38 -8.30 -16.05
N SER A 33 17.70 -8.19 -15.84
CA SER A 33 18.54 -9.32 -15.44
C SER A 33 18.17 -9.86 -14.05
N LEU A 34 17.89 -8.99 -13.08
CA LEU A 34 17.44 -9.41 -11.75
C LEU A 34 16.05 -10.06 -11.78
N GLU A 35 15.15 -9.52 -12.62
CA GLU A 35 13.82 -10.10 -12.82
C GLU A 35 13.89 -11.51 -13.41
N GLU A 36 14.75 -11.73 -14.41
CA GLU A 36 15.00 -13.06 -14.99
C GLU A 36 15.62 -14.03 -13.97
N ALA A 37 16.56 -13.55 -13.14
CA ALA A 37 17.15 -14.35 -12.07
C ALA A 37 16.09 -14.79 -11.03
N ILE A 38 15.17 -13.89 -10.65
CA ILE A 38 14.05 -14.20 -9.76
C ILE A 38 13.13 -15.25 -10.38
N ASP A 39 12.75 -15.09 -11.65
CA ASP A 39 11.87 -16.02 -12.35
C ASP A 39 12.48 -17.43 -12.43
N THR A 40 13.81 -17.53 -12.51
CA THR A 40 14.55 -18.79 -12.67
C THR A 40 15.06 -19.41 -11.37
N ALA A 41 14.93 -18.73 -10.23
CA ALA A 41 15.43 -19.19 -8.93
C ALA A 41 15.08 -20.65 -8.60
N GLY A 42 16.04 -21.42 -8.10
CA GLY A 42 15.83 -22.84 -7.78
C GLY A 42 15.22 -23.09 -6.40
N SER A 43 15.34 -22.12 -5.51
CA SER A 43 14.95 -22.25 -4.11
C SER A 43 14.46 -20.92 -3.52
N PRO A 44 13.65 -20.95 -2.44
CA PRO A 44 13.18 -19.73 -1.79
C PRO A 44 14.32 -18.88 -1.20
N GLY A 45 15.39 -19.53 -0.73
CA GLY A 45 16.56 -18.85 -0.15
C GLY A 45 17.35 -18.00 -1.14
N GLU A 46 17.23 -18.26 -2.45
CA GLU A 46 17.84 -17.42 -3.50
C GLU A 46 17.10 -16.09 -3.69
N LEU A 47 15.81 -16.01 -3.31
CA LEU A 47 14.97 -14.85 -3.58
C LEU A 47 15.33 -13.65 -2.70
N GLN A 48 15.76 -13.84 -1.46
CA GLN A 48 16.07 -12.73 -0.55
C GLN A 48 17.29 -11.91 -1.01
N PRO A 49 18.45 -12.53 -1.37
CA PRO A 49 19.57 -11.77 -1.93
C PRO A 49 19.21 -11.02 -3.22
N MET A 50 18.42 -11.63 -4.10
CA MET A 50 17.98 -10.99 -5.34
C MET A 50 17.06 -9.78 -5.06
N GLN A 51 16.15 -9.90 -4.10
CA GLN A 51 15.32 -8.79 -3.63
C GLN A 51 16.16 -7.66 -3.04
N ALA A 52 17.16 -7.97 -2.20
CA ALA A 52 18.05 -6.97 -1.63
C ALA A 52 18.77 -6.20 -2.75
N ARG A 53 19.34 -6.91 -3.72
CA ARG A 53 19.99 -6.27 -4.88
C ARG A 53 19.03 -5.42 -5.71
N TYR A 54 17.81 -5.91 -5.96
CA TYR A 54 16.79 -5.14 -6.67
C TYR A 54 16.45 -3.83 -5.93
N LYS A 55 16.28 -3.90 -4.61
CA LYS A 55 16.00 -2.72 -3.77
C LYS A 55 17.16 -1.72 -3.77
N GLU A 56 18.42 -2.17 -3.79
CA GLU A 56 19.59 -1.29 -3.94
C GLU A 56 19.55 -0.50 -5.26
N VAL A 57 19.30 -1.20 -6.39
CA VAL A 57 19.24 -0.60 -7.72
C VAL A 57 18.10 0.41 -7.82
N VAL A 58 16.92 0.06 -7.31
CA VAL A 58 15.75 0.95 -7.26
C VAL A 58 15.99 2.15 -6.35
N SER A 59 16.68 1.96 -5.22
CA SER A 59 17.05 3.04 -4.30
C SER A 59 18.02 4.02 -4.95
N ALA A 60 19.01 3.51 -5.70
CA ALA A 60 19.94 4.35 -6.46
C ALA A 60 19.20 5.17 -7.54
N HIS A 61 18.26 4.56 -8.26
CA HIS A 61 17.40 5.25 -9.20
C HIS A 61 16.53 6.33 -8.54
N PHE A 62 15.92 6.01 -7.40
CA PHE A 62 15.15 6.99 -6.66
C PHE A 62 16.01 8.17 -6.18
N ARG A 63 17.24 7.93 -5.69
CA ARG A 63 18.15 9.02 -5.31
C ARG A 63 18.40 10.00 -6.47
N ARG A 64 18.54 9.50 -7.71
CA ARG A 64 18.75 10.33 -8.91
C ARG A 64 17.47 10.99 -9.44
N ARG A 65 16.33 10.29 -9.42
CA ARG A 65 15.08 10.73 -10.08
C ARG A 65 14.01 11.31 -9.15
N GLN A 66 14.05 10.96 -7.87
CA GLN A 66 13.05 11.31 -6.86
C GLN A 66 11.61 10.97 -7.26
N SER A 67 11.41 9.99 -8.17
CA SER A 67 10.10 9.60 -8.67
C SER A 67 9.47 8.51 -7.80
N VAL A 68 8.46 8.90 -7.03
CA VAL A 68 7.65 8.01 -6.19
C VAL A 68 6.98 6.92 -7.04
N LEU A 69 6.36 7.32 -8.15
CA LEU A 69 5.62 6.39 -9.00
C LEU A 69 6.53 5.34 -9.65
N ALA A 70 7.74 5.74 -10.07
CA ALA A 70 8.71 4.81 -10.65
C ALA A 70 9.19 3.79 -9.61
N LEU A 71 9.49 4.24 -8.38
CA LEU A 71 9.88 3.34 -7.30
C LEU A 71 8.74 2.40 -6.91
N CYS A 72 7.53 2.92 -6.68
CA CYS A 72 6.38 2.07 -6.35
C CYS A 72 6.13 1.04 -7.45
N GLY A 73 6.19 1.47 -8.72
CA GLY A 73 6.08 0.58 -9.88
C GLY A 73 7.12 -0.55 -9.87
N ALA A 74 8.38 -0.25 -9.57
CA ALA A 74 9.45 -1.24 -9.48
C ALA A 74 9.26 -2.18 -8.27
N CYS A 75 8.90 -1.66 -7.09
CA CYS A 75 8.61 -2.45 -5.90
C CYS A 75 7.42 -3.40 -6.09
N ASN A 76 6.35 -2.94 -6.75
CA ASN A 76 5.22 -3.80 -7.09
C ASN A 76 5.61 -4.92 -8.06
N ARG A 77 6.43 -4.63 -9.08
CA ARG A 77 6.93 -5.65 -10.03
C ARG A 77 7.82 -6.69 -9.34
N LEU A 78 8.73 -6.24 -8.49
CA LEU A 78 9.57 -7.12 -7.66
C LEU A 78 8.69 -8.07 -6.85
N HIS A 79 7.70 -7.51 -6.14
CA HIS A 79 6.77 -8.29 -5.32
C HIS A 79 6.01 -9.32 -6.15
N ASP A 80 5.45 -8.93 -7.29
CA ASP A 80 4.70 -9.85 -8.18
C ASP A 80 5.54 -11.03 -8.65
N ARG A 81 6.78 -10.77 -9.07
CA ARG A 81 7.68 -11.82 -9.56
C ARG A 81 8.12 -12.77 -8.46
N VAL A 82 8.53 -12.22 -7.31
CA VAL A 82 8.94 -13.03 -6.15
C VAL A 82 7.77 -13.88 -5.65
N LEU A 83 6.57 -13.30 -5.60
CA LEU A 83 5.36 -14.03 -5.22
C LEU A 83 5.01 -15.13 -6.22
N ALA A 84 4.99 -14.82 -7.52
CA ALA A 84 4.72 -15.81 -8.57
C ALA A 84 5.71 -16.98 -8.50
N LYS A 85 6.99 -16.67 -8.26
CA LYS A 85 8.03 -17.67 -8.10
C LYS A 85 7.84 -18.50 -6.83
N ALA A 86 7.54 -17.87 -5.70
CA ALA A 86 7.24 -18.54 -4.45
C ALA A 86 6.05 -19.52 -4.60
N VAL A 87 4.97 -19.09 -5.26
CA VAL A 87 3.82 -19.96 -5.56
C VAL A 87 4.23 -21.15 -6.44
N THR A 88 5.09 -20.92 -7.43
CA THR A 88 5.61 -21.99 -8.31
C THR A 88 6.43 -23.00 -7.51
N LEU A 89 7.35 -22.54 -6.67
CA LEU A 89 8.16 -23.39 -5.80
C LEU A 89 7.29 -24.21 -4.83
N ALA A 90 6.20 -23.63 -4.30
CA ALA A 90 5.25 -24.34 -3.45
C ALA A 90 4.57 -25.49 -4.18
N LYS A 91 4.11 -25.24 -5.40
CA LYS A 91 3.50 -26.26 -6.27
C LYS A 91 4.47 -27.39 -6.60
N GLU A 92 5.72 -27.05 -6.95
CA GLU A 92 6.76 -28.04 -7.24
C GLU A 92 7.12 -28.89 -6.00
N ARG A 93 7.23 -28.25 -4.83
CA ARG A 93 7.56 -28.93 -3.57
C ARG A 93 6.44 -29.91 -3.17
N MET A 94 5.17 -29.56 -3.38
CA MET A 94 4.04 -30.49 -3.20
C MET A 94 4.15 -31.71 -4.12
N LEU A 95 4.40 -31.47 -5.42
CA LEU A 95 4.49 -32.55 -6.40
C LEU A 95 5.66 -33.49 -6.10
N LYS A 96 6.86 -32.95 -5.81
CA LYS A 96 8.07 -33.72 -5.47
C LYS A 96 7.92 -34.51 -4.17
N SER A 97 7.14 -34.01 -3.21
CA SER A 97 6.89 -34.69 -1.93
C SER A 97 5.70 -35.67 -1.95
N GLY A 98 5.07 -35.88 -3.12
CA GLY A 98 3.94 -36.79 -3.26
C GLY A 98 2.64 -36.30 -2.59
N ARG A 99 2.55 -35.00 -2.27
CA ARG A 99 1.37 -34.39 -1.62
C ARG A 99 0.29 -33.94 -2.61
N GLY A 100 0.36 -34.43 -3.86
CA GLY A 100 -0.57 -34.08 -4.93
C GLY A 100 -0.25 -32.75 -5.62
N VAL A 101 -1.26 -32.22 -6.31
CA VAL A 101 -1.18 -30.93 -7.01
C VAL A 101 -1.82 -29.84 -6.16
N ALA A 102 -1.36 -28.60 -6.32
CA ALA A 102 -2.01 -27.49 -5.66
C ALA A 102 -3.47 -27.36 -6.14
N PRO A 103 -4.42 -27.18 -5.22
CA PRO A 103 -5.81 -27.04 -5.61
C PRO A 103 -6.10 -25.72 -6.34
N PRO A 104 -7.28 -25.59 -6.98
CA PRO A 104 -7.86 -24.31 -7.37
C PRO A 104 -7.78 -23.27 -6.24
N HIS A 105 -7.09 -22.16 -6.49
CA HIS A 105 -6.94 -21.08 -5.52
C HIS A 105 -6.75 -19.74 -6.21
N ALA A 106 -7.06 -18.67 -5.47
CA ALA A 106 -6.71 -17.31 -5.83
C ALA A 106 -6.04 -16.63 -4.64
N LEU A 107 -4.94 -15.93 -4.89
CA LEU A 107 -4.21 -15.15 -3.91
C LEU A 107 -4.47 -13.67 -4.16
N LEU A 108 -5.04 -13.01 -3.16
CA LEU A 108 -5.29 -11.57 -3.16
C LEU A 108 -4.46 -10.91 -2.07
N VAL A 109 -4.33 -9.59 -2.16
CA VAL A 109 -3.65 -8.71 -1.21
C VAL A 109 -4.50 -7.46 -1.03
N TRP A 110 -4.31 -6.74 0.08
CA TRP A 110 -4.90 -5.42 0.28
C TRP A 110 -3.87 -4.44 0.85
N GLY A 111 -4.31 -3.24 1.21
CA GLY A 111 -3.43 -2.20 1.74
C GLY A 111 -2.60 -1.53 0.64
N ASN A 112 -1.39 -1.08 0.98
CA ASN A 112 -0.56 -0.30 0.05
C ASN A 112 -0.22 -1.07 -1.23
N ARG A 113 0.05 -2.38 -1.15
CA ARG A 113 0.27 -3.23 -2.32
C ARG A 113 -0.96 -3.32 -3.18
N GLY A 114 -2.14 -3.44 -2.57
CA GLY A 114 -3.42 -3.41 -3.27
C GLY A 114 -3.66 -2.11 -4.05
N ARG A 115 -3.29 -0.97 -3.44
CA ARG A 115 -3.31 0.36 -4.06
C ARG A 115 -2.16 0.63 -5.04
N ARG A 116 -1.21 -0.31 -5.19
CA ARG A 116 0.03 -0.16 -5.99
C ARG A 116 0.97 0.92 -5.47
N GLU A 117 0.93 1.18 -4.17
CA GLU A 117 1.72 2.19 -3.44
C GLU A 117 2.82 1.55 -2.59
N GLN A 118 3.18 0.30 -2.88
CA GLN A 118 4.22 -0.42 -2.13
C GLN A 118 5.58 0.26 -2.31
N THR A 119 6.30 0.43 -1.21
CA THR A 119 7.67 0.98 -1.17
C THR A 119 8.70 -0.12 -0.92
N LEU A 120 9.92 0.23 -0.46
CA LEU A 120 11.02 -0.73 -0.30
C LEU A 120 10.75 -1.70 0.86
N LEU A 121 10.12 -1.22 1.93
CA LEU A 121 9.96 -1.93 3.20
C LEU A 121 8.49 -2.00 3.60
N SER A 122 7.68 -2.61 2.74
CA SER A 122 6.25 -2.86 2.99
C SER A 122 5.99 -4.27 3.50
N GLU A 123 5.13 -4.38 4.50
CA GLU A 123 4.55 -5.64 4.94
C GLU A 123 3.23 -5.90 4.24
N ASN A 124 3.03 -7.13 3.76
CA ASN A 124 1.84 -7.52 3.04
C ASN A 124 1.06 -8.58 3.80
N ARG A 125 -0.27 -8.48 3.73
CA ARG A 125 -1.20 -9.51 4.18
C ARG A 125 -1.92 -10.09 2.97
N TYR A 126 -2.06 -11.40 2.94
CA TYR A 126 -2.62 -12.12 1.81
C TYR A 126 -3.90 -12.86 2.17
N LEU A 127 -4.76 -13.00 1.17
CA LEU A 127 -6.01 -13.74 1.21
C LEU A 127 -5.91 -14.92 0.22
N LEU A 128 -5.85 -16.14 0.73
CA LEU A 128 -5.89 -17.36 -0.06
C LEU A 128 -7.32 -17.87 -0.17
N LEU A 129 -7.97 -17.54 -1.29
CA LEU A 129 -9.30 -18.06 -1.62
C LEU A 129 -9.19 -19.44 -2.25
N HIS A 130 -10.15 -20.31 -1.92
CA HIS A 130 -10.29 -21.64 -2.50
C HIS A 130 -11.76 -22.03 -2.71
N GLY A 131 -12.01 -23.17 -3.35
CA GLY A 131 -13.36 -23.75 -3.43
C GLY A 131 -13.82 -24.36 -2.10
N ASP A 132 -15.13 -24.60 -1.95
CA ASP A 132 -15.73 -25.09 -0.70
C ASP A 132 -15.27 -26.51 -0.30
N ALA A 133 -14.88 -27.35 -1.26
CA ALA A 133 -14.34 -28.69 -1.01
C ALA A 133 -13.02 -28.87 -1.77
N THR A 134 -11.92 -28.69 -1.05
CA THR A 134 -10.60 -28.56 -1.69
C THR A 134 -9.58 -29.53 -1.07
N PRO A 135 -9.51 -30.79 -1.55
CA PRO A 135 -8.47 -31.73 -1.13
C PRO A 135 -7.07 -31.16 -1.33
N GLY A 136 -6.15 -31.44 -0.40
CA GLY A 136 -4.76 -30.95 -0.48
C GLY A 136 -4.57 -29.47 -0.13
N LEU A 137 -5.63 -28.73 0.22
CA LEU A 137 -5.51 -27.32 0.64
C LEU A 137 -4.62 -27.13 1.86
N ALA A 138 -4.77 -27.98 2.88
CA ALA A 138 -3.97 -27.87 4.11
C ALA A 138 -2.47 -28.03 3.82
N ASP A 139 -2.12 -28.98 2.95
CA ASP A 139 -0.74 -29.20 2.49
C ASP A 139 -0.25 -28.02 1.66
N PHE A 140 -1.04 -27.55 0.69
CA PHE A 140 -0.66 -26.41 -0.14
C PHE A 140 -0.44 -25.15 0.70
N ARG A 141 -1.33 -24.87 1.65
CA ARG A 141 -1.21 -23.73 2.56
C ARG A 141 0.07 -23.80 3.37
N ALA A 142 0.39 -24.95 3.95
CA ALA A 142 1.61 -25.13 4.73
C ALA A 142 2.87 -24.92 3.87
N GLN A 143 2.90 -25.46 2.65
CA GLN A 143 4.03 -25.26 1.73
C GLN A 143 4.16 -23.81 1.28
N LEU A 144 3.03 -23.18 0.94
CA LEU A 144 3.01 -21.78 0.52
C LEU A 144 3.47 -20.86 1.65
N ALA A 145 2.92 -21.01 2.86
CA ALA A 145 3.30 -20.19 4.01
C ALA A 145 4.80 -20.30 4.31
N GLY A 146 5.34 -21.53 4.36
CA GLY A 146 6.77 -21.75 4.58
C GLY A 146 7.65 -21.10 3.52
N ILE A 147 7.30 -21.25 2.24
CA ILE A 147 8.08 -20.65 1.14
C ILE A 147 7.98 -19.13 1.14
N LEU A 148 6.81 -18.56 1.43
CA LEU A 148 6.66 -17.11 1.53
C LEU A 148 7.47 -16.54 2.70
N GLN A 149 7.56 -17.25 3.83
CA GLN A 149 8.44 -16.87 4.94
C GLN A 149 9.91 -16.96 4.55
N GLU A 150 10.35 -18.09 3.96
CA GLU A 150 11.72 -18.27 3.47
C GLU A 150 12.10 -17.18 2.43
N ALA A 151 11.14 -16.76 1.59
CA ALA A 151 11.33 -15.70 0.60
C ALA A 151 11.26 -14.28 1.19
N GLY A 152 10.92 -14.10 2.47
CA GLY A 152 10.76 -12.79 3.12
C GLY A 152 9.50 -12.02 2.74
N LEU A 153 8.47 -12.71 2.22
CA LEU A 153 7.17 -12.11 1.86
C LEU A 153 6.14 -12.18 3.00
N LEU A 154 6.36 -13.02 4.01
CA LEU A 154 5.51 -13.18 5.18
C LEU A 154 6.37 -13.13 6.44
N ALA A 155 6.04 -12.23 7.39
CA ALA A 155 6.70 -12.19 8.69
C ALA A 155 6.22 -13.34 9.61
N ASN A 156 4.95 -13.74 9.49
CA ASN A 156 4.36 -14.85 10.24
C ASN A 156 3.17 -15.44 9.47
N GLU A 157 2.72 -16.65 9.87
CA GLU A 157 1.61 -17.33 9.20
C GLU A 157 0.25 -16.62 9.34
N GLN A 158 0.07 -15.79 10.38
CA GLN A 158 -1.20 -15.08 10.62
C GLN A 158 -1.48 -13.99 9.57
N MET A 159 -0.46 -13.57 8.81
CA MET A 159 -0.60 -12.66 7.68
C MET A 159 -1.15 -13.33 6.41
N LEU A 160 -1.34 -14.66 6.40
CA LEU A 160 -1.97 -15.41 5.32
C LEU A 160 -3.30 -15.99 5.80
N TRP A 161 -4.40 -15.30 5.52
CA TRP A 161 -5.72 -15.87 5.72
C TRP A 161 -6.10 -16.80 4.58
N HIS A 162 -6.96 -17.75 4.87
CA HIS A 162 -7.58 -18.57 3.84
C HIS A 162 -9.06 -18.79 4.15
N GLY A 163 -9.83 -18.99 3.10
CA GLY A 163 -11.23 -19.35 3.22
C GLY A 163 -11.87 -19.59 1.86
N SER A 164 -13.01 -20.26 1.88
CA SER A 164 -13.79 -20.50 0.67
C SER A 164 -14.51 -19.24 0.20
N ALA A 165 -15.06 -19.27 -1.02
CA ALA A 165 -15.89 -18.17 -1.52
C ALA A 165 -17.14 -17.92 -0.66
N SER A 166 -17.72 -18.95 -0.02
CA SER A 166 -18.83 -18.77 0.92
C SER A 166 -18.37 -18.18 2.24
N GLU A 167 -17.21 -18.60 2.76
CA GLU A 167 -16.64 -18.04 4.00
C GLU A 167 -16.26 -16.57 3.80
N TRP A 168 -15.71 -16.22 2.64
CA TRP A 168 -15.44 -14.83 2.26
C TRP A 168 -16.71 -13.98 2.26
N ARG A 169 -17.79 -14.44 1.64
CA ARG A 169 -19.09 -13.74 1.67
C ARG A 169 -19.63 -13.57 3.09
N ALA A 170 -19.50 -14.60 3.92
CA ALA A 170 -19.91 -14.51 5.32
C ALA A 170 -19.11 -13.42 6.08
N VAL A 171 -17.79 -13.36 5.87
CA VAL A 171 -16.93 -12.29 6.44
C VAL A 171 -17.38 -10.91 5.98
N LEU A 172 -17.74 -10.75 4.70
CA LEU A 172 -18.24 -9.48 4.16
C LEU A 172 -19.58 -9.06 4.76
N GLU A 173 -20.45 -10.02 5.10
CA GLU A 173 -21.75 -9.82 5.74
C GLU A 173 -21.65 -9.64 7.27
N GLY A 174 -20.43 -9.62 7.83
CA GLY A 174 -20.20 -9.55 9.27
C GLY A 174 -20.58 -10.83 10.02
N SER A 175 -20.73 -11.94 9.30
CA SER A 175 -20.98 -13.27 9.85
C SER A 175 -19.68 -14.08 9.83
N PHE A 176 -19.04 -14.22 10.99
CA PHE A 176 -17.86 -15.07 11.10
C PHE A 176 -18.31 -16.52 11.36
N PRO A 177 -17.92 -17.49 10.52
CA PRO A 177 -18.12 -18.89 10.85
C PRO A 177 -17.42 -19.20 12.19
N ASP A 178 -17.89 -20.20 12.95
CA ASP A 178 -17.34 -20.68 14.26
C ASP A 178 -15.90 -21.27 14.17
N LEU A 179 -15.07 -20.74 13.27
CA LEU A 179 -13.69 -21.11 12.99
C LEU A 179 -12.75 -20.49 14.04
N GLU A 180 -12.55 -21.16 15.18
CA GLU A 180 -11.49 -20.83 16.17
C GLU A 180 -11.19 -19.34 16.38
N ARG A 181 -12.04 -18.67 17.18
CA ARG A 181 -11.95 -17.24 17.56
C ARG A 181 -10.54 -16.70 17.82
N GLY A 182 -9.61 -17.50 18.36
CA GLY A 182 -8.25 -17.05 18.69
C GLY A 182 -7.28 -16.81 17.52
N ARG A 183 -7.60 -17.24 16.28
CA ARG A 183 -6.73 -17.03 15.10
C ARG A 183 -7.22 -15.93 14.15
N GLN A 184 -8.45 -15.45 14.34
CA GLN A 184 -9.15 -14.56 13.41
C GLN A 184 -9.05 -13.07 13.79
N GLU A 185 -8.78 -12.77 15.07
CA GLU A 185 -8.83 -11.42 15.65
C GLU A 185 -7.82 -10.40 15.05
N ASN A 186 -6.77 -10.86 14.35
CA ASN A 186 -5.66 -9.98 13.91
C ASN A 186 -5.55 -9.71 12.40
N LEU A 187 -6.28 -10.42 11.52
CA LEU A 187 -6.04 -10.33 10.07
C LEU A 187 -6.58 -9.02 9.47
N LEU A 188 -7.85 -8.74 9.74
CA LEU A 188 -8.53 -7.50 9.34
C LEU A 188 -8.50 -6.47 10.47
N ALA A 189 -7.68 -6.73 11.49
CA ALA A 189 -7.45 -5.78 12.55
C ALA A 189 -6.92 -4.48 11.93
N PRO A 190 -7.47 -3.34 12.39
CA PRO A 190 -7.08 -2.04 11.88
C PRO A 190 -5.56 -1.86 11.94
N LEU A 191 -4.95 -1.49 10.82
CA LEU A 191 -3.59 -0.96 10.84
C LEU A 191 -3.58 0.39 11.54
N THR A 192 -2.46 0.79 12.14
CA THR A 192 -2.29 2.17 12.62
C THR A 192 -2.63 3.15 11.49
N PRO A 193 -3.38 4.22 11.76
CA PRO A 193 -3.68 4.81 13.07
C PRO A 193 -4.95 4.29 13.75
N PHE A 194 -5.62 3.29 13.20
CA PHE A 194 -6.90 2.81 13.75
C PHE A 194 -6.74 1.92 15.01
N ALA A 195 -5.58 1.30 15.21
CA ALA A 195 -5.23 0.65 16.48
C ALA A 195 -4.92 1.65 17.61
N ALA A 196 -4.68 2.93 17.29
CA ALA A 196 -4.35 3.94 18.29
C ALA A 196 -5.58 4.29 19.15
N PRO A 197 -5.43 4.40 20.49
CA PRO A 197 -6.54 4.77 21.38
C PRO A 197 -7.15 6.12 21.01
N LEU A 198 -8.48 6.17 20.88
CA LEU A 198 -9.19 7.43 20.70
C LEU A 198 -9.22 8.23 22.00
N LYS A 199 -9.03 9.55 21.91
CA LYS A 199 -9.25 10.47 23.04
C LYS A 199 -10.70 10.48 23.56
N GLN A 200 -11.66 10.00 22.77
CA GLN A 200 -13.09 10.02 23.09
C GLN A 200 -13.64 8.67 23.63
N GLY A 201 -12.76 7.74 24.02
CA GLY A 201 -13.15 6.39 24.46
C GLY A 201 -13.36 5.41 23.29
N PRO A 202 -13.55 4.11 23.58
CA PRO A 202 -13.73 3.10 22.55
C PRO A 202 -15.05 3.37 21.78
N LEU A 203 -14.95 3.52 20.46
CA LEU A 203 -16.11 3.41 19.58
C LEU A 203 -16.48 1.92 19.51
N GLU A 204 -17.70 1.57 19.91
CA GLU A 204 -18.29 0.26 19.61
C GLU A 204 -18.51 0.18 18.09
N MET A 205 -17.46 -0.21 17.37
CA MET A 205 -17.56 -0.60 15.97
C MET A 205 -17.98 -2.07 15.93
N PRO A 206 -18.92 -2.47 15.05
CA PRO A 206 -19.08 -3.87 14.70
C PRO A 206 -17.72 -4.45 14.27
N GLU A 207 -17.41 -5.70 14.60
CA GLU A 207 -16.12 -6.35 14.30
C GLU A 207 -15.71 -6.21 12.82
N TRP A 208 -16.69 -6.06 11.91
CA TRP A 208 -16.48 -5.88 10.49
C TRP A 208 -16.16 -4.46 10.02
N GLY A 209 -16.39 -3.43 10.84
CA GLY A 209 -16.19 -2.02 10.45
C GLY A 209 -14.75 -1.68 10.03
N TRP A 210 -13.79 -2.51 10.45
CA TRP A 210 -12.36 -2.43 10.10
C TRP A 210 -12.03 -3.01 8.73
N HIS A 211 -12.95 -3.75 8.12
CA HIS A 211 -12.73 -4.48 6.88
C HIS A 211 -12.77 -3.58 5.65
N LEU A 212 -13.25 -2.34 5.76
CA LEU A 212 -13.33 -1.40 4.64
C LEU A 212 -11.98 -1.13 3.99
N GLU A 213 -10.92 -0.97 4.78
CA GLU A 213 -9.56 -0.84 4.24
C GLU A 213 -9.16 -2.05 3.41
N ALA A 214 -9.41 -3.25 3.94
CA ALA A 214 -9.13 -4.47 3.21
C ALA A 214 -9.95 -4.53 1.92
N MET A 215 -11.28 -4.42 2.01
CA MET A 215 -12.22 -4.57 0.90
C MET A 215 -11.98 -3.59 -0.25
N THR A 216 -11.69 -2.31 0.03
CA THR A 216 -11.55 -1.29 -1.03
C THR A 216 -10.20 -1.35 -1.74
N ASP A 217 -9.20 -1.95 -1.09
CA ASP A 217 -7.84 -2.04 -1.62
C ASP A 217 -7.52 -3.47 -2.09
N LEU A 218 -8.49 -4.40 -2.08
CA LEU A 218 -8.24 -5.76 -2.56
C LEU A 218 -7.77 -5.76 -4.03
N CYS A 219 -6.73 -6.55 -4.27
CA CYS A 219 -6.14 -6.76 -5.57
C CYS A 219 -5.79 -8.23 -5.76
N PHE A 220 -6.07 -8.75 -6.96
CA PHE A 220 -5.69 -10.10 -7.37
C PHE A 220 -4.21 -10.15 -7.75
N LEU A 221 -3.49 -11.17 -7.26
CA LEU A 221 -2.07 -11.37 -7.56
C LEU A 221 -1.77 -12.64 -8.35
N GLN A 222 -2.26 -13.80 -7.88
CA GLN A 222 -1.88 -15.11 -8.43
C GLN A 222 -3.03 -16.13 -8.34
N GLY A 223 -3.06 -17.11 -9.24
CA GLY A 223 -4.03 -18.21 -9.23
C GLY A 223 -5.18 -18.03 -10.22
N GLU A 224 -6.38 -18.46 -9.85
CA GLU A 224 -7.56 -18.49 -10.71
C GLU A 224 -8.29 -17.15 -10.74
N ALA A 225 -8.26 -16.50 -11.90
CA ALA A 225 -8.84 -15.17 -12.08
C ALA A 225 -10.35 -15.12 -11.80
N GLN A 226 -11.10 -16.16 -12.17
CA GLN A 226 -12.55 -16.17 -11.96
C GLN A 226 -12.94 -16.15 -10.48
N LEU A 227 -12.25 -16.94 -9.65
CA LEU A 227 -12.46 -16.97 -8.20
C LEU A 227 -12.11 -15.60 -7.58
N ALA A 228 -11.00 -15.00 -8.01
CA ALA A 228 -10.59 -13.68 -7.55
C ALA A 228 -11.59 -12.58 -7.93
N LEU A 229 -12.04 -12.57 -9.19
CA LEU A 229 -13.00 -11.58 -9.69
C LEU A 229 -14.31 -11.64 -8.92
N GLN A 230 -14.82 -12.85 -8.64
CA GLN A 230 -16.02 -13.02 -7.82
C GLN A 230 -15.86 -12.42 -6.42
N ALA A 231 -14.74 -12.70 -5.75
CA ALA A 231 -14.47 -12.16 -4.42
C ALA A 231 -14.28 -10.63 -4.40
N LEU A 232 -13.64 -10.08 -5.44
CA LEU A 232 -13.50 -8.63 -5.62
C LEU A 232 -14.85 -7.94 -5.86
N ASP A 233 -15.75 -8.58 -6.60
CA ASP A 233 -17.08 -8.04 -6.88
C ASP A 233 -18.00 -8.12 -5.66
N ASP A 234 -17.92 -9.21 -4.89
CA ASP A 234 -18.62 -9.34 -3.62
C ASP A 234 -18.14 -8.29 -2.61
N ALA A 235 -16.83 -8.03 -2.53
CA ALA A 235 -16.26 -6.98 -1.67
C ALA A 235 -16.74 -5.58 -2.07
N VAL A 236 -16.77 -5.28 -3.37
CA VAL A 236 -17.30 -4.01 -3.87
C VAL A 236 -18.78 -3.85 -3.56
N ARG A 237 -19.58 -4.90 -3.75
CA ARG A 237 -21.01 -4.88 -3.45
C ARG A 237 -21.24 -4.55 -1.98
N ALA A 238 -20.56 -5.26 -1.08
CA ALA A 238 -20.67 -5.04 0.36
C ALA A 238 -20.29 -3.60 0.76
N VAL A 239 -19.18 -3.08 0.24
CA VAL A 239 -18.74 -1.70 0.50
C VAL A 239 -19.78 -0.68 0.01
N LEU A 240 -20.34 -0.86 -1.19
CA LEU A 240 -21.30 0.08 -1.75
C LEU A 240 -22.68 0.02 -1.07
N GLU A 241 -23.08 -1.13 -0.54
CA GLU A 241 -24.30 -1.27 0.25
C GLU A 241 -24.19 -0.58 1.62
N GLU A 242 -22.99 -0.61 2.23
CA GLU A 242 -22.72 -0.01 3.54
C GLU A 242 -22.37 1.49 3.49
N ARG A 243 -21.98 2.06 2.34
CA ARG A 243 -21.43 3.44 2.22
C ARG A 243 -22.30 4.58 2.75
N ASN A 244 -23.58 4.34 3.01
CA ASN A 244 -24.53 5.33 3.54
C ASN A 244 -25.18 4.88 4.87
N ARG A 245 -24.68 3.79 5.47
CA ARG A 245 -25.20 3.22 6.71
C ARG A 245 -24.36 3.68 7.91
N GLY A 246 -24.94 3.55 9.10
CA GLY A 246 -24.36 4.01 10.36
C GLY A 246 -22.89 3.60 10.58
N PRO A 247 -22.53 2.31 10.45
CA PRO A 247 -21.16 1.86 10.70
C PRO A 247 -20.12 2.51 9.78
N PHE A 248 -20.42 2.65 8.48
CA PHE A 248 -19.54 3.34 7.55
C PHE A 248 -19.40 4.83 7.90
N LEU A 249 -20.50 5.51 8.23
CA LEU A 249 -20.45 6.93 8.60
C LEU A 249 -19.68 7.16 9.90
N LEU A 250 -19.74 6.23 10.86
CA LEU A 250 -18.91 6.24 12.07
C LEU A 250 -17.42 6.09 11.74
N LEU A 251 -17.06 5.14 10.85
CA LEU A 251 -15.69 5.00 10.36
C LEU A 251 -15.21 6.27 9.67
N ALA A 252 -16.01 6.84 8.78
CA ALA A 252 -15.69 8.07 8.09
C ALA A 252 -15.44 9.23 9.06
N ARG A 253 -16.32 9.42 10.06
CA ARG A 253 -16.14 10.45 11.09
C ARG A 253 -14.82 10.28 11.86
N ARG A 254 -14.42 9.04 12.14
CA ARG A 254 -13.13 8.74 12.78
C ARG A 254 -11.95 9.12 11.90
N VAL A 255 -11.96 8.68 10.65
CA VAL A 255 -10.90 8.94 9.66
C VAL A 255 -10.73 10.45 9.43
N ILE A 256 -11.85 11.15 9.23
CA ILE A 256 -11.87 12.59 8.97
C ILE A 256 -11.35 13.36 10.19
N GLY A 257 -11.51 12.82 11.40
CA GLY A 257 -11.01 13.40 12.64
C GLY A 257 -9.56 13.03 13.00
N LEU A 258 -8.83 12.32 12.13
CA LEU A 258 -7.45 11.94 12.41
C LEU A 258 -6.54 13.16 12.61
N PRO A 259 -5.62 13.12 13.58
CA PRO A 259 -4.69 14.20 13.83
C PRO A 259 -3.75 14.43 12.65
N LEU A 260 -3.46 15.69 12.35
CA LEU A 260 -2.45 16.08 11.37
C LEU A 260 -1.13 16.53 12.02
N ALA A 261 -0.05 16.48 11.24
CA ALA A 261 1.30 16.82 11.65
C ALA A 261 1.46 18.28 12.09
N VAL A 262 0.67 19.20 11.54
CA VAL A 262 0.67 20.62 11.91
C VAL A 262 -0.50 20.89 12.87
N GLY A 263 -0.20 21.40 14.06
CA GLY A 263 -1.21 21.82 15.03
C GLY A 263 -1.84 23.19 14.71
N HIS A 264 -2.89 23.57 15.46
CA HIS A 264 -3.61 24.83 15.28
C HIS A 264 -2.75 26.11 15.36
N PHE A 265 -1.60 26.03 16.05
CA PHE A 265 -0.65 27.15 16.17
C PHE A 265 0.52 27.04 15.18
N GLY A 266 0.41 26.23 14.14
CA GLY A 266 1.45 26.04 13.11
C GLY A 266 2.67 25.22 13.57
N ARG A 267 2.68 24.71 14.81
CA ARG A 267 3.78 23.86 15.31
C ARG A 267 3.65 22.42 14.82
N LEU A 268 4.77 21.82 14.44
CA LEU A 268 4.85 20.39 14.12
C LEU A 268 4.64 19.55 15.38
N ARG A 269 3.95 18.42 15.22
CA ARG A 269 3.72 17.44 16.28
C ARG A 269 4.83 16.40 16.24
N LEU A 270 5.71 16.45 17.22
CA LEU A 270 6.86 15.53 17.33
C LEU A 270 6.63 14.52 18.46
N GLN A 271 7.27 13.36 18.34
CA GLN A 271 7.32 12.38 19.41
C GLN A 271 8.06 12.95 20.62
N ARG A 272 7.48 12.74 21.81
CA ARG A 272 7.96 13.34 23.06
C ARG A 272 8.97 12.48 23.82
N GLY A 273 9.15 11.23 23.41
CA GLY A 273 10.03 10.26 24.04
C GLY A 273 10.01 8.93 23.28
N GLY A 274 10.83 7.98 23.73
CA GLY A 274 11.08 6.74 23.00
C GLY A 274 12.17 6.90 21.95
N GLU A 275 12.36 5.86 21.15
CA GLU A 275 13.41 5.77 20.10
C GLU A 275 13.34 6.91 19.08
N HIS A 276 12.12 7.34 18.73
CA HIS A 276 11.87 8.38 17.73
C HIS A 276 11.71 9.79 18.31
N GLN A 277 12.25 10.08 19.51
CA GLN A 277 12.09 11.39 20.15
C GLN A 277 12.57 12.54 19.24
N GLY A 278 11.72 13.56 19.06
CA GLY A 278 12.01 14.69 18.17
C GLY A 278 11.62 14.46 16.71
N GLU A 279 11.30 13.22 16.32
CA GLU A 279 10.83 12.91 14.98
C GLU A 279 9.32 13.08 14.83
N LEU A 280 8.89 13.28 13.59
CA LEU A 280 7.48 13.27 13.19
C LEU A 280 7.10 11.85 12.77
N ASN A 281 5.97 11.33 13.28
CA ASN A 281 5.35 10.12 12.73
C ASN A 281 4.61 10.47 11.43
N LEU A 282 5.29 10.34 10.31
CA LEU A 282 4.80 10.65 8.97
C LEU A 282 3.62 9.76 8.57
N GLU A 283 3.66 8.49 8.96
CA GLU A 283 2.61 7.52 8.64
C GLU A 283 1.28 7.93 9.32
N GLU A 284 1.29 8.20 10.62
CA GLU A 284 0.09 8.51 11.41
C GLU A 284 -0.43 9.94 11.21
N LEU A 285 0.46 10.91 10.98
CA LEU A 285 0.12 12.34 11.01
C LEU A 285 0.06 12.98 9.62
N ALA A 286 0.37 12.25 8.54
CA ALA A 286 0.32 12.75 7.18
C ALA A 286 -0.24 11.74 6.17
N LEU A 287 0.44 10.60 5.94
CA LEU A 287 0.05 9.62 4.92
C LEU A 287 -1.31 9.00 5.21
N SER A 288 -1.51 8.44 6.40
CA SER A 288 -2.77 7.81 6.76
C SER A 288 -3.95 8.80 6.72
N PRO A 289 -3.88 10.00 7.32
CA PRO A 289 -4.94 11.00 7.17
C PRO A 289 -5.32 11.31 5.71
N LEU A 290 -4.33 11.42 4.81
CA LEU A 290 -4.57 11.65 3.38
C LEU A 290 -5.26 10.45 2.71
N VAL A 291 -4.62 9.27 2.76
CA VAL A 291 -5.09 8.06 2.06
C VAL A 291 -6.48 7.67 2.57
N MET A 292 -6.68 7.69 3.88
CA MET A 292 -7.96 7.30 4.47
C MET A 292 -9.07 8.29 4.11
N ALA A 293 -8.83 9.61 4.18
CA ALA A 293 -9.84 10.61 3.86
C ALA A 293 -10.25 10.55 2.38
N ILE A 294 -9.29 10.35 1.47
CA ILE A 294 -9.57 10.10 0.05
C ILE A 294 -10.42 8.84 -0.11
N ARG A 295 -10.06 7.74 0.57
CA ARG A 295 -10.78 6.45 0.47
C ARG A 295 -12.24 6.58 0.92
N VAL A 296 -12.51 7.13 2.10
CA VAL A 296 -13.89 7.22 2.60
C VAL A 296 -14.75 8.15 1.74
N LEU A 297 -14.19 9.26 1.27
CA LEU A 297 -14.90 10.17 0.37
C LEU A 297 -15.18 9.52 -1.00
N ALA A 298 -14.20 8.82 -1.56
CA ALA A 298 -14.34 8.06 -2.80
C ALA A 298 -15.45 7.00 -2.69
N VAL A 299 -15.43 6.19 -1.63
CA VAL A 299 -16.43 5.14 -1.40
C VAL A 299 -17.84 5.74 -1.24
N HIS A 300 -17.97 6.80 -0.45
CA HIS A 300 -19.24 7.50 -0.26
C HIS A 300 -19.85 7.96 -1.60
N LEU A 301 -19.01 8.45 -2.51
CA LEU A 301 -19.40 8.91 -3.84
C LEU A 301 -19.44 7.80 -4.91
N GLY A 302 -19.30 6.54 -4.49
CA GLY A 302 -19.44 5.36 -5.35
C GLY A 302 -18.20 5.02 -6.18
N ILE A 303 -17.00 5.31 -5.66
CA ILE A 303 -15.72 4.91 -6.22
C ILE A 303 -15.07 3.90 -5.27
N PRO A 304 -15.38 2.59 -5.39
CA PRO A 304 -15.01 1.59 -4.38
C PRO A 304 -13.58 1.03 -4.55
N LYS A 305 -12.97 1.19 -5.73
CA LYS A 305 -11.68 0.60 -6.12
C LYS A 305 -10.65 1.69 -6.52
N GLY A 306 -9.37 1.35 -6.47
CA GLY A 306 -8.25 2.18 -6.97
C GLY A 306 -7.25 2.59 -5.89
N GLY A 307 -6.08 3.06 -6.30
CA GLY A 307 -5.11 3.67 -5.39
C GLY A 307 -5.49 5.11 -5.03
N THR A 308 -4.65 5.77 -4.23
CA THR A 308 -4.90 7.14 -3.75
C THR A 308 -4.92 8.14 -4.91
N VAL A 309 -3.98 8.01 -5.85
CA VAL A 309 -3.89 8.88 -7.02
C VAL A 309 -5.10 8.69 -7.93
N GLU A 310 -5.48 7.44 -8.22
CA GLU A 310 -6.67 7.13 -9.03
C GLU A 310 -7.95 7.66 -8.39
N ARG A 311 -8.09 7.53 -7.06
CA ARG A 311 -9.24 8.06 -6.32
C ARG A 311 -9.29 9.58 -6.33
N ILE A 312 -8.15 10.28 -6.19
CA ILE A 312 -8.11 11.75 -6.32
C ILE A 312 -8.59 12.19 -7.70
N ASN A 313 -8.09 11.55 -8.76
CA ASN A 313 -8.50 11.87 -10.13
C ASN A 313 -9.99 11.58 -10.36
N ALA A 314 -10.51 10.45 -9.89
CA ALA A 314 -11.93 10.12 -10.00
C ALA A 314 -12.82 11.08 -9.20
N LEU A 315 -12.37 11.57 -8.05
CA LEU A 315 -13.08 12.58 -7.26
C LEU A 315 -13.10 13.95 -7.95
N LEU A 316 -12.00 14.32 -8.64
CA LEU A 316 -11.94 15.50 -9.49
C LEU A 316 -12.91 15.38 -10.68
N GLU A 317 -12.90 14.25 -11.38
CA GLU A 317 -13.81 13.99 -12.52
C GLU A 317 -15.29 14.04 -12.10
N LYS A 318 -15.61 13.61 -10.88
CA LYS A 318 -16.96 13.72 -10.30
C LYS A 318 -17.32 15.14 -9.81
N GLY A 319 -16.38 16.08 -9.82
CA GLY A 319 -16.59 17.44 -9.30
C GLY A 319 -16.64 17.55 -7.78
N ALA A 320 -16.26 16.49 -7.05
CA ALA A 320 -16.17 16.50 -5.59
C ALA A 320 -14.93 17.25 -5.08
N LEU A 321 -13.89 17.30 -5.90
CA LEU A 321 -12.71 18.14 -5.71
C LEU A 321 -12.61 19.12 -6.88
N ASN A 322 -12.13 20.33 -6.60
CA ASN A 322 -11.75 21.26 -7.66
C ASN A 322 -10.30 20.98 -8.12
N VAL A 323 -9.92 21.56 -9.27
CA VAL A 323 -8.60 21.34 -9.89
C VAL A 323 -7.45 21.74 -8.96
N ASP A 324 -7.60 22.85 -8.23
CA ASP A 324 -6.59 23.34 -7.28
C ASP A 324 -6.32 22.34 -6.16
N LEU A 325 -7.38 21.94 -5.44
CA LEU A 325 -7.25 21.02 -4.32
C LEU A 325 -6.78 19.63 -4.78
N ALA A 326 -7.28 19.13 -5.91
CA ALA A 326 -6.79 17.86 -6.47
C ALA A 326 -5.28 17.92 -6.75
N GLY A 327 -4.80 19.01 -7.37
CA GLY A 327 -3.37 19.23 -7.61
C GLY A 327 -2.54 19.29 -6.32
N ARG A 328 -3.04 20.02 -5.30
CA ARG A 328 -2.39 20.10 -3.98
C ARG A 328 -2.35 18.74 -3.26
N LEU A 329 -3.41 17.94 -3.36
CA LEU A 329 -3.46 16.60 -2.77
C LEU A 329 -2.52 15.61 -3.47
N LEU A 330 -2.39 15.67 -4.79
CA LEU A 330 -1.37 14.90 -5.53
C LEU A 330 0.05 15.32 -5.12
N GLY A 331 0.28 16.64 -4.99
CA GLY A 331 1.54 17.18 -4.48
C GLY A 331 1.85 16.73 -3.05
N ALA A 332 0.82 16.66 -2.19
CA ALA A 332 0.92 16.17 -0.82
C ALA A 332 1.26 14.67 -0.76
N TYR A 333 0.55 13.84 -1.55
CA TYR A 333 0.86 12.42 -1.68
C TYR A 333 2.32 12.21 -2.11
N GLN A 334 2.77 12.95 -3.13
CA GLN A 334 4.16 12.87 -3.58
C GLN A 334 5.14 13.32 -2.50
N CYS A 335 4.87 14.41 -1.79
CA CYS A 335 5.74 14.92 -0.73
C CYS A 335 5.91 13.89 0.39
N PHE A 336 4.80 13.35 0.91
CA PHE A 336 4.85 12.40 2.01
C PHE A 336 5.49 11.07 1.59
N MET A 337 5.16 10.55 0.41
CA MET A 337 5.80 9.33 -0.08
C MET A 337 7.31 9.52 -0.32
N GLN A 338 7.75 10.69 -0.81
CA GLN A 338 9.17 10.99 -0.94
C GLN A 338 9.89 10.94 0.41
N LEU A 339 9.33 11.58 1.44
CA LEU A 339 9.91 11.56 2.79
C LEU A 339 9.95 10.13 3.37
N LYS A 340 8.89 9.34 3.18
CA LYS A 340 8.86 7.93 3.60
C LYS A 340 9.98 7.12 2.94
N ILE A 341 10.07 7.19 1.62
CA ILE A 341 11.08 6.45 0.84
C ILE A 341 12.50 6.90 1.23
N GLN A 342 12.73 8.20 1.40
CA GLN A 342 14.03 8.71 1.85
C GLN A 342 14.40 8.18 3.23
N SER A 343 13.42 8.10 4.14
CA SER A 343 13.60 7.51 5.47
C SER A 343 13.91 6.00 5.39
N GLU A 344 13.18 5.22 4.58
CA GLU A 344 13.46 3.79 4.34
C GLU A 344 14.88 3.58 3.80
N ILE A 345 15.32 4.41 2.85
CA ILE A 345 16.65 4.34 2.24
C ILE A 345 17.77 4.66 3.24
N ARG A 346 17.49 5.48 4.26
CA ARG A 346 18.49 5.92 5.25
C ARG A 346 18.58 4.98 6.45
N SER A 347 17.44 4.58 6.98
CA SER A 347 17.33 3.82 8.24
C SER A 347 17.30 2.31 8.02
N GLU A 348 16.98 1.85 6.80
CA GLU A 348 16.62 0.45 6.54
C GLU A 348 15.42 -0.05 7.37
N GLU A 349 14.59 0.89 7.86
CA GLU A 349 13.35 0.63 8.60
C GLU A 349 12.10 1.09 7.80
N SER A 350 10.90 0.89 8.34
CA SER A 350 9.60 1.15 7.68
C SER A 350 9.36 2.57 7.12
N GLY A 351 10.27 3.52 7.38
CA GLY A 351 10.16 4.92 6.95
C GLY A 351 9.01 5.70 7.58
N SER A 352 8.42 5.17 8.66
CA SER A 352 7.24 5.77 9.31
C SER A 352 7.57 7.08 10.03
N PHE A 353 8.84 7.33 10.34
CA PHE A 353 9.31 8.53 11.02
C PHE A 353 10.25 9.35 10.12
N CYS A 354 10.19 10.66 10.26
CA CYS A 354 11.14 11.58 9.63
C CYS A 354 11.51 12.71 10.61
N ASN A 355 12.76 13.17 10.57
CA ASN A 355 13.25 14.26 11.40
C ASN A 355 13.09 15.62 10.70
N PRO A 356 12.22 16.53 11.19
CA PRO A 356 12.03 17.84 10.57
C PRO A 356 13.25 18.77 10.67
N GLU A 357 14.23 18.49 11.54
CA GLU A 357 15.49 19.26 11.59
C GLU A 357 16.34 19.10 10.32
N GLU A 358 16.07 18.05 9.54
CA GLU A 358 16.74 17.78 8.26
C GLU A 358 16.06 18.47 7.08
N PHE A 359 14.92 19.14 7.30
CA PHE A 359 14.20 19.83 6.24
C PHE A 359 14.90 21.14 5.91
N ASP A 360 15.18 21.35 4.63
CA ASP A 360 15.46 22.70 4.14
C ASP A 360 14.19 23.56 4.13
N GLU A 361 14.34 24.87 3.93
CA GLU A 361 13.21 25.81 3.93
C GLU A 361 12.15 25.45 2.88
N GLY A 362 12.57 24.92 1.73
CA GLY A 362 11.67 24.52 0.66
C GLY A 362 10.84 23.29 1.02
N MET A 363 11.47 22.30 1.64
CA MET A 363 10.82 21.07 2.11
C MET A 363 9.88 21.36 3.27
N ASP A 364 10.25 22.17 4.25
CA ASP A 364 9.35 22.55 5.35
C ASP A 364 8.11 23.29 4.83
N ALA A 365 8.28 24.26 3.93
CA ALA A 365 7.16 24.97 3.30
C ALA A 365 6.25 24.01 2.50
N ARG A 366 6.83 23.12 1.70
CA ARG A 366 6.09 22.12 0.91
C ARG A 366 5.36 21.14 1.81
N PHE A 367 5.98 20.67 2.90
CA PHE A 367 5.38 19.75 3.85
C PHE A 367 4.18 20.39 4.55
N ARG A 368 4.32 21.63 5.03
CA ARG A 368 3.21 22.37 5.66
C ARG A 368 2.05 22.59 4.71
N SER A 369 2.33 23.05 3.48
CA SER A 369 1.32 23.22 2.44
C SER A 369 0.60 21.90 2.10
N SER A 370 1.35 20.80 2.11
CA SER A 370 0.80 19.45 1.91
C SER A 370 -0.15 19.04 3.03
N VAL A 371 0.21 19.31 4.30
CA VAL A 371 -0.66 19.04 5.46
C VAL A 371 -1.91 19.92 5.43
N GLU A 372 -1.81 21.18 5.02
CA GLU A 372 -2.96 22.07 4.84
C GLU A 372 -3.94 21.55 3.78
N ALA A 373 -3.44 20.98 2.67
CA ALA A 373 -4.29 20.34 1.67
C ALA A 373 -5.07 19.14 2.24
N VAL A 374 -4.45 18.35 3.12
CA VAL A 374 -5.15 17.27 3.84
C VAL A 374 -6.22 17.84 4.78
N ALA A 375 -5.95 18.95 5.44
CA ALA A 375 -6.95 19.62 6.29
C ALA A 375 -8.15 20.16 5.49
N ASP A 376 -7.92 20.69 4.28
CA ASP A 376 -8.98 21.06 3.33
C ASP A 376 -9.83 19.84 2.95
N LEU A 377 -9.18 18.71 2.62
CA LEU A 377 -9.84 17.46 2.29
C LEU A 377 -10.70 16.96 3.46
N GLN A 378 -10.17 16.94 4.68
CA GLN A 378 -10.92 16.55 5.88
C GLN A 378 -12.18 17.42 6.05
N ARG A 379 -12.09 18.73 5.81
CA ARG A 379 -13.26 19.64 5.86
C ARG A 379 -14.31 19.29 4.80
N ILE A 380 -13.89 19.06 3.54
CA ILE A 380 -14.82 18.69 2.46
C ILE A 380 -15.48 17.34 2.75
N ALA A 381 -14.71 16.34 3.17
CA ALA A 381 -15.23 15.04 3.53
C ALA A 381 -16.24 15.14 4.69
N TYR A 382 -15.95 15.97 5.71
CA TYR A 382 -16.88 16.23 6.80
C TYR A 382 -18.21 16.84 6.32
N GLN A 383 -18.14 17.87 5.46
CA GLN A 383 -19.32 18.54 4.91
C GLN A 383 -20.20 17.61 4.06
N ASN A 384 -19.60 16.70 3.31
CA ASN A 384 -20.33 15.75 2.46
C ASN A 384 -20.97 14.62 3.27
N MET A 385 -20.31 14.15 4.32
CA MET A 385 -20.65 12.86 4.95
C MET A 385 -21.24 12.98 6.35
N VAL A 386 -20.86 14.01 7.12
CA VAL A 386 -21.17 14.10 8.56
C VAL A 386 -21.97 15.35 8.89
N GLY A 387 -21.72 16.46 8.19
CA GLY A 387 -22.38 17.75 8.42
C GLY A 387 -23.81 17.88 7.91
N GLN A 388 -24.38 16.83 7.31
CA GLN A 388 -25.76 16.80 6.80
C GLN A 388 -26.78 16.17 7.77
N VAL A 389 -26.36 15.81 9.00
CA VAL A 389 -27.22 15.22 10.03
C VAL A 389 -27.78 16.28 10.96
#